data_AF-A0A803MCP6-F1
#
_entry.id   AF-A0A803MCP6-F1
#
_cell.length_a   1.000
_cell.length_b   1.000
_cell.length_c   1.000
_cell.angle_alpha   90.00
_cell.angle_beta   90.00
_cell.angle_gamma   90.00
#
_symmetry.space_group_name_H-M   'P 1'
#
loop_
_entity.id
_entity.type
_entity.pdbx_description
1 polymer ?
#
loop_
_entity_poly.entity_id
_entity_poly.type
_entity_poly.pdbx_seq_one_letter_code
_entity_poly.pdbx_strand_id
1 'polypeptide(L)'
;MSNTQVAELVFVPAPSFLSHFVPAIELAKLITKRNQHISILILILDNPTNSHNTKAFVESKSVDASSHGRLTFLTLPPLSLLPDPSASPNLIIELNKPLIKQAIDNRIQASFATDHIKELAIGLERSGYPFLWTLPKKVTSVEGVEKHVDDDPYGDLLPESFLGRTRERGKVIGWAPQVAILAHPAVGGFLSHCGWSSTLETLWFRVPVATWPLFADHQLVASMLVKELGLAVEIRMDYQHAFKTKKGSILV
;
A
#
# COMPACT_ATOMS: atom_id res chain seq x y z
N MET A 1 4.39 19.67 -18.32
CA MET A 1 3.82 18.40 -18.80
C MET A 1 2.75 17.98 -17.80
N SER A 2 1.50 17.84 -18.24
CA SER A 2 0.37 17.51 -17.36
C SER A 2 0.55 16.10 -16.80
N ASN A 3 0.58 15.98 -15.48
CA ASN A 3 0.57 14.70 -14.79
C ASN A 3 -0.83 14.08 -15.01
N THR A 4 -1.00 13.25 -16.03
CA THR A 4 -2.33 12.74 -16.40
C THR A 4 -2.73 11.65 -15.42
N GLN A 5 -3.53 12.04 -14.43
CA GLN A 5 -4.05 11.18 -13.38
C GLN A 5 -4.79 9.98 -14.01
N VAL A 6 -4.31 8.77 -13.76
CA VAL A 6 -4.98 7.54 -14.19
C VAL A 6 -6.07 7.22 -13.17
N ALA A 7 -7.31 7.11 -13.62
CA ALA A 7 -8.42 6.68 -12.76
C ALA A 7 -8.38 5.15 -12.61
N GLU A 8 -8.47 4.64 -11.38
CA GLU A 8 -8.58 3.21 -11.09
C GLU A 8 -10.05 2.84 -10.89
N LEU A 9 -10.56 1.94 -11.74
CA LEU A 9 -11.91 1.40 -11.67
C LEU A 9 -11.88 0.03 -11.00
N VAL A 10 -12.74 -0.20 -10.01
CA VAL A 10 -12.76 -1.45 -9.25
C VAL A 10 -13.96 -2.29 -9.68
N PHE A 11 -13.69 -3.47 -10.25
CA PHE A 11 -14.71 -4.45 -10.60
C PHE A 11 -14.84 -5.49 -9.49
N VAL A 12 -16.08 -5.71 -9.04
CA VAL A 12 -16.44 -6.78 -8.10
C VAL A 12 -17.38 -7.74 -8.82
N PRO A 13 -16.87 -8.65 -9.67
CA PRO A 13 -17.71 -9.63 -10.35
C PRO A 13 -18.43 -10.50 -9.33
N ALA A 14 -19.73 -10.72 -9.55
CA ALA A 14 -20.52 -11.58 -8.68
C ALA A 14 -19.93 -13.01 -8.63
N PRO A 15 -19.90 -13.64 -7.46
CA PRO A 15 -19.23 -14.93 -7.24
C PRO A 15 -19.93 -16.13 -7.91
N SER A 16 -21.07 -15.91 -8.57
CA SER A 16 -21.84 -16.97 -9.24
C SER A 16 -21.27 -17.28 -10.63
N PHE A 17 -20.49 -18.37 -10.69
CA PHE A 17 -20.07 -19.08 -11.91
C PHE A 17 -19.26 -18.27 -12.95
N LEU A 18 -18.49 -18.99 -13.78
CA LEU A 18 -17.64 -18.43 -14.84
C LEU A 18 -18.36 -17.46 -15.80
N SER A 19 -19.70 -17.50 -15.84
CA SER A 19 -20.57 -16.71 -16.71
C SER A 19 -20.44 -15.20 -16.52
N HIS A 20 -20.06 -14.72 -15.33
CA HIS A 20 -19.90 -13.26 -15.10
C HIS A 20 -18.43 -12.82 -15.05
N PHE A 21 -17.52 -13.75 -14.78
CA PHE A 21 -16.09 -13.43 -14.65
C PHE A 21 -15.42 -13.16 -16.00
N VAL A 22 -15.66 -14.02 -17.00
CA VAL A 22 -15.06 -13.87 -18.35
C VAL A 22 -15.53 -12.57 -19.02
N PRO A 23 -16.83 -12.22 -19.03
CA PRO A 23 -17.27 -10.95 -19.59
C PRO A 23 -16.71 -9.73 -18.86
N ALA A 24 -16.55 -9.79 -17.54
CA ALA A 24 -15.93 -8.70 -16.77
C ALA A 24 -14.47 -8.46 -17.18
N ILE A 25 -13.70 -9.54 -17.38
CA ILE A 25 -12.31 -9.45 -17.88
C ILE A 25 -12.28 -8.88 -19.31
N GLU A 26 -13.11 -9.39 -20.22
CA GLU A 26 -13.09 -8.92 -21.62
C GLU A 26 -13.53 -7.46 -21.73
N LEU A 27 -14.51 -7.04 -20.92
CA LEU A 27 -14.88 -5.63 -20.80
C LEU A 27 -13.72 -4.81 -20.23
N ALA A 28 -13.04 -5.29 -19.19
CA ALA A 28 -11.91 -4.59 -18.59
C ALA A 28 -10.75 -4.42 -19.60
N LYS A 29 -10.45 -5.45 -20.40
CA LYS A 29 -9.49 -5.39 -21.51
C LYS A 29 -9.89 -4.35 -22.54
N LEU A 30 -11.17 -4.29 -22.93
CA LEU A 30 -11.66 -3.31 -23.90
C LEU A 30 -11.57 -1.87 -23.37
N ILE A 31 -11.95 -1.63 -22.11
CA ILE A 31 -11.88 -0.30 -21.48
C ILE A 31 -10.44 0.16 -21.38
N THR A 32 -9.54 -0.69 -20.86
CA THR A 32 -8.12 -0.35 -20.76
C THR A 32 -7.51 -0.13 -22.15
N LYS A 33 -7.82 -0.96 -23.15
CA LYS A 33 -7.33 -0.76 -24.52
C LYS A 33 -7.80 0.56 -25.15
N ARG A 34 -9.04 0.99 -24.88
CA ARG A 34 -9.63 2.21 -25.46
C ARG A 34 -9.24 3.49 -24.72
N ASN A 35 -8.92 3.41 -23.44
CA ASN A 35 -8.59 4.58 -22.64
C ASN A 35 -7.28 4.35 -21.87
N GLN A 36 -6.24 5.11 -22.23
CA GLN A 36 -4.92 5.05 -21.60
C GLN A 36 -4.90 5.61 -20.17
N HIS A 37 -5.94 6.36 -19.78
CA HIS A 37 -6.06 6.98 -18.45
C HIS A 37 -6.92 6.16 -17.49
N ILE A 38 -7.26 4.91 -17.82
CA ILE A 38 -8.00 4.02 -16.93
C ILE A 38 -7.14 2.78 -16.66
N SER A 39 -6.95 2.48 -15.38
CA SER A 39 -6.54 1.16 -14.88
C SER A 39 -7.74 0.47 -14.23
N ILE A 40 -7.72 -0.86 -14.19
CA ILE A 40 -8.80 -1.64 -13.61
C ILE A 40 -8.25 -2.64 -12.60
N LEU A 41 -8.85 -2.66 -11.41
CA LEU A 41 -8.67 -3.69 -10.40
C LEU A 41 -9.88 -4.63 -10.41
N ILE A 42 -9.66 -5.93 -10.56
CA ILE A 42 -10.72 -6.94 -10.43
C ILE A 42 -10.53 -7.65 -9.09
N LEU A 43 -11.53 -7.52 -8.20
CA LEU A 43 -11.56 -8.24 -6.93
C LEU A 43 -12.09 -9.66 -7.14
N ILE A 44 -11.32 -10.66 -6.73
CA ILE A 44 -11.71 -12.07 -6.79
C ILE A 44 -12.21 -12.46 -5.41
N LEU A 45 -13.51 -12.74 -5.31
CA LEU A 45 -14.13 -13.26 -4.10
C LEU A 45 -13.88 -14.76 -4.01
N ASP A 46 -13.19 -15.23 -2.97
CA ASP A 46 -13.04 -16.66 -2.76
C ASP A 46 -14.38 -17.25 -2.28
N ASN A 47 -14.91 -18.21 -3.04
CA ASN A 47 -16.13 -18.92 -2.70
C ASN A 47 -15.79 -20.41 -2.49
N PRO A 48 -16.06 -20.98 -1.29
CA PRO A 48 -15.80 -22.39 -1.00
C PRO A 48 -16.53 -23.38 -1.90
N THR A 49 -17.63 -23.00 -2.55
CA THR A 49 -18.34 -23.89 -3.49
C THR A 49 -17.72 -23.92 -4.88
N ASN A 50 -16.66 -23.14 -5.15
CA ASN A 50 -15.98 -23.15 -6.44
C ASN A 50 -15.20 -24.46 -6.60
N SER A 51 -15.53 -25.21 -7.65
CA SER A 51 -14.77 -26.40 -8.03
C SER A 51 -13.30 -26.04 -8.29
N HIS A 52 -12.38 -27.00 -8.08
CA HIS A 52 -10.95 -26.82 -8.33
C HIS A 52 -10.65 -26.32 -9.76
N ASN A 53 -11.49 -26.71 -10.73
CA ASN A 53 -11.41 -26.30 -12.13
C ASN A 53 -11.76 -24.81 -12.33
N THR A 54 -12.66 -24.28 -11.50
CA THR A 54 -13.08 -22.87 -11.56
C THR A 54 -11.97 -21.95 -11.05
N LYS A 55 -11.31 -22.31 -9.95
CA LYS A 55 -10.16 -21.54 -9.41
C LYS A 55 -8.99 -21.50 -10.40
N ALA A 56 -8.59 -22.65 -10.94
CA ALA A 56 -7.51 -22.75 -11.92
C ALA A 56 -7.81 -21.96 -13.20
N PHE A 57 -9.07 -21.95 -13.66
CA PHE A 57 -9.48 -21.17 -14.81
C PHE A 57 -9.44 -19.66 -14.54
N VAL A 58 -9.91 -19.22 -13.36
CA VAL A 58 -9.83 -17.81 -12.94
C VAL A 58 -8.38 -17.33 -12.87
N GLU A 59 -7.49 -18.15 -12.30
CA GLU A 59 -6.05 -17.86 -12.25
C GLU A 59 -5.44 -17.76 -13.64
N SER A 60 -5.69 -18.74 -14.53
CA SER A 60 -5.24 -18.71 -15.92
C SER A 60 -5.68 -17.45 -16.66
N LYS A 61 -6.97 -17.07 -16.54
CA LYS A 61 -7.49 -15.85 -17.17
C LYS A 61 -6.95 -14.58 -16.56
N SER A 62 -6.64 -14.59 -15.27
CA SER A 62 -6.02 -13.45 -14.59
C SER A 62 -4.58 -13.23 -15.08
N VAL A 63 -3.80 -14.31 -15.19
CA VAL A 63 -2.43 -14.29 -15.74
C VAL A 63 -2.43 -13.79 -17.19
N ASP A 64 -3.30 -14.36 -18.05
CA ASP A 64 -3.45 -13.93 -19.45
C ASP A 64 -3.77 -12.44 -19.55
N ALA A 65 -4.61 -11.92 -18.66
CA ALA A 65 -5.09 -10.56 -18.74
C ALA A 65 -4.14 -9.54 -18.07
N SER A 66 -3.37 -9.95 -17.05
CA SER A 66 -2.31 -9.12 -16.44
C SER A 66 -1.13 -8.85 -17.38
N SER A 67 -0.97 -9.62 -18.46
CA SER A 67 -0.06 -9.28 -19.57
C SER A 67 -0.32 -7.89 -20.18
N HIS A 68 -1.52 -7.32 -19.98
CA HIS A 68 -1.91 -6.01 -20.49
C HIS A 68 -1.51 -4.81 -19.60
N GLY A 69 -0.74 -5.04 -18.52
CA GLY A 69 -0.06 -4.01 -17.70
C GLY A 69 -0.94 -3.08 -16.85
N ARG A 70 -2.18 -2.80 -17.27
CA ARG A 70 -3.14 -1.89 -16.58
C ARG A 70 -4.33 -2.62 -15.96
N LEU A 71 -4.27 -3.94 -15.90
CA LEU A 71 -5.27 -4.80 -15.29
C LEU A 71 -4.65 -5.56 -14.11
N THR A 72 -5.13 -5.28 -12.91
CA THR A 72 -4.68 -5.94 -11.66
C THR A 72 -5.78 -6.82 -11.11
N PHE A 73 -5.40 -7.95 -10.50
CA PHE A 73 -6.31 -8.84 -9.80
C PHE A 73 -5.93 -8.90 -8.32
N LEU A 74 -6.93 -8.92 -7.44
CA LEU A 74 -6.72 -9.09 -5.99
C LEU A 74 -7.72 -10.10 -5.44
N THR A 75 -7.21 -11.23 -4.96
CA THR A 75 -8.02 -12.26 -4.30
C THR A 75 -8.24 -11.90 -2.84
N LEU A 76 -9.49 -11.86 -2.42
CA LEU A 76 -9.84 -11.65 -1.02
C LEU A 76 -9.70 -12.94 -0.20
N PRO A 77 -9.36 -12.84 1.09
CA PRO A 77 -9.29 -14.01 1.96
C PRO A 77 -10.68 -14.69 2.10
N PRO A 78 -10.72 -16.00 2.37
CA PRO A 78 -11.98 -16.70 2.60
C PRO A 78 -12.74 -16.13 3.81
N LEU A 79 -14.08 -16.14 3.73
CA LEU A 79 -14.92 -15.79 4.88
C LEU A 79 -14.68 -16.77 6.04
N SER A 80 -14.54 -16.23 7.25
CA SER A 80 -14.34 -17.02 8.48
C SER A 80 -15.55 -17.90 8.83
N LEU A 81 -16.74 -17.52 8.37
CA LEU A 81 -17.96 -18.31 8.45
C LEU A 81 -18.45 -18.58 7.03
N LEU A 82 -18.40 -19.83 6.62
CA LEU A 82 -18.82 -20.23 5.28
C LEU A 82 -20.36 -20.17 5.23
N PRO A 83 -20.94 -19.44 4.26
CA PRO A 83 -22.38 -19.49 4.05
C PRO A 83 -22.79 -20.89 3.57
N ASP A 84 -24.05 -21.26 3.82
CA ASP A 84 -24.66 -22.47 3.27
C ASP A 84 -24.41 -22.53 1.75
N PRO A 85 -24.07 -23.70 1.16
CA PRO A 85 -23.88 -23.84 -0.29
C PRO A 85 -25.10 -23.44 -1.14
N SER A 86 -26.28 -23.25 -0.53
CA SER A 86 -27.49 -22.71 -1.14
C SER A 86 -27.64 -21.18 -1.04
N ALA A 87 -26.67 -20.48 -0.44
CA ALA A 87 -26.73 -19.04 -0.23
C ALA A 87 -26.79 -18.27 -1.56
N SER A 88 -27.64 -17.24 -1.59
CA SER A 88 -27.75 -16.39 -2.77
C SER A 88 -26.43 -15.66 -3.06
N PRO A 89 -26.05 -15.46 -4.33
CA PRO A 89 -24.84 -14.70 -4.68
C PRO A 89 -24.81 -13.29 -4.08
N ASN A 90 -25.98 -12.66 -3.93
CA ASN A 90 -26.12 -11.36 -3.28
C ASN A 90 -25.72 -11.40 -1.81
N LEU A 91 -26.10 -12.46 -1.09
CA LEU A 91 -25.70 -12.65 0.31
C LEU A 91 -24.18 -12.83 0.45
N ILE A 92 -23.54 -13.53 -0.50
CA ILE A 92 -22.08 -13.70 -0.51
C ILE A 92 -21.38 -12.35 -0.71
N ILE A 93 -21.90 -11.49 -1.59
CA ILE A 93 -21.37 -10.13 -1.78
C ILE A 93 -21.56 -9.28 -0.52
N GLU A 94 -22.75 -9.32 0.10
CA GLU A 94 -23.05 -8.62 1.35
C GLU A 94 -22.09 -9.00 2.47
N LEU A 95 -21.82 -10.30 2.66
CA LEU A 95 -20.89 -10.81 3.66
C LEU A 95 -19.43 -10.41 3.38
N ASN A 96 -19.07 -10.22 2.11
CA ASN A 96 -17.73 -9.78 1.72
C ASN A 96 -17.53 -8.26 1.79
N LYS A 97 -18.59 -7.45 1.99
CA LYS A 97 -18.47 -5.99 2.05
C LYS A 97 -17.37 -5.47 2.99
N PRO A 98 -17.20 -5.98 4.23
CA PRO A 98 -16.13 -5.52 5.11
C PRO A 98 -14.73 -5.81 4.54
N LEU A 99 -14.53 -6.98 3.93
CA LEU A 99 -13.27 -7.37 3.31
C LEU A 99 -12.97 -6.58 2.04
N ILE A 100 -14.00 -6.32 1.21
CA ILE A 100 -13.90 -5.46 0.02
C ILE A 100 -13.49 -4.06 0.45
N LYS A 101 -14.17 -3.48 1.46
CA LYS A 101 -13.84 -2.16 1.98
C LYS A 101 -12.40 -2.11 2.51
N GLN A 102 -12.00 -3.11 3.30
CA GLN A 102 -10.64 -3.19 3.83
C GLN A 102 -9.59 -3.31 2.73
N ALA A 103 -9.83 -4.12 1.70
CA ALA A 103 -8.90 -4.29 0.58
C ALA A 103 -8.74 -3.00 -0.24
N ILE A 104 -9.84 -2.28 -0.47
CA ILE A 104 -9.82 -0.96 -1.13
C ILE A 104 -9.08 0.05 -0.25
N ASP A 105 -9.39 0.11 1.05
CA ASP A 105 -8.74 1.00 2.01
C ASP A 105 -7.22 0.74 2.05
N ASN A 106 -6.79 -0.52 2.10
CA ASN A 106 -5.38 -0.91 2.06
C ASN A 106 -4.69 -0.50 0.76
N ARG A 107 -5.36 -0.66 -0.39
CA ARG A 107 -4.79 -0.31 -1.69
C ARG A 107 -4.67 1.21 -1.87
N ILE A 108 -5.69 1.94 -1.45
CA ILE A 108 -5.67 3.40 -1.39
C ILE A 108 -4.51 3.86 -0.50
N GLN A 109 -4.37 3.27 0.69
CA GLN A 109 -3.25 3.55 1.60
C GLN A 109 -1.89 3.22 0.98
N ALA A 110 -1.74 2.11 0.27
CA ALA A 110 -0.49 1.77 -0.41
C ALA A 110 -0.13 2.77 -1.52
N SER A 111 -1.14 3.28 -2.25
CA SER A 111 -0.96 4.36 -3.23
C SER A 111 -0.53 5.65 -2.54
N PHE A 112 -1.25 6.07 -1.49
CA PHE A 112 -0.89 7.27 -0.71
C PHE A 112 0.48 7.15 -0.06
N ALA A 113 0.88 5.96 0.39
CA ALA A 113 2.20 5.69 0.94
C ALA A 113 3.30 5.97 -0.08
N THR A 114 3.07 5.70 -1.37
CA THR A 114 4.09 5.94 -2.42
C THR A 114 4.34 7.43 -2.64
N ASP A 115 3.27 8.25 -2.71
CA ASP A 115 3.41 9.70 -2.85
C ASP A 115 4.02 10.32 -1.58
N HIS A 116 3.61 9.83 -0.41
CA HIS A 116 4.20 10.24 0.88
C HIS A 116 5.68 9.88 1.00
N ILE A 117 6.12 8.73 0.49
CA ILE A 117 7.53 8.33 0.44
C ILE A 117 8.32 9.32 -0.43
N LYS A 118 7.78 9.72 -1.59
CA LYS A 118 8.43 10.71 -2.47
C LYS A 118 8.55 12.08 -1.82
N GLU A 119 7.49 12.57 -1.21
CA GLU A 119 7.51 13.83 -0.48
C GLU A 119 8.46 13.79 0.73
N LEU A 120 8.51 12.67 1.45
CA LEU A 120 9.48 12.47 2.51
C LEU A 120 10.91 12.48 1.98
N ALA A 121 11.18 11.83 0.84
CA ALA A 121 12.49 11.86 0.21
C ALA A 121 12.89 13.30 -0.18
N ILE A 122 11.98 14.06 -0.80
CA ILE A 122 12.19 15.48 -1.11
C ILE A 122 12.47 16.29 0.16
N GLY A 123 11.70 16.04 1.22
CA GLY A 123 11.88 16.67 2.53
C GLY A 123 13.25 16.38 3.14
N LEU A 124 13.66 15.11 3.18
CA LEU A 124 14.96 14.67 3.68
C LEU A 124 16.10 15.33 2.89
N GLU A 125 16.02 15.34 1.56
CA GLU A 125 17.02 15.96 0.69
C GLU A 125 17.14 17.47 0.96
N ARG A 126 16.01 18.18 1.03
CA ARG A 126 15.96 19.63 1.28
C ARG A 126 16.37 20.01 2.69
N SER A 127 16.15 19.13 3.67
CA SER A 127 16.50 19.38 5.07
C SER A 127 18.00 19.58 5.25
N GLY A 128 18.82 18.95 4.41
CA GLY A 128 20.28 18.99 4.51
C GLY A 128 20.86 18.18 5.67
N TYR A 129 20.04 17.60 6.54
CA TYR A 129 20.49 16.84 7.70
C TYR A 129 20.90 15.41 7.34
N PRO A 130 21.84 14.81 8.10
CA PRO A 130 22.13 13.40 8.00
C PRO A 130 20.93 12.54 8.36
N PHE A 131 20.71 11.44 7.64
CA PHE A 131 19.58 10.55 7.90
C PHE A 131 19.93 9.09 7.67
N LEU A 132 19.24 8.23 8.41
CA LEU A 132 19.17 6.80 8.17
C LEU A 132 17.69 6.44 7.98
N TRP A 133 17.35 5.93 6.82
CA TRP A 133 15.96 5.61 6.47
C TRP A 133 15.81 4.13 6.15
N THR A 134 14.95 3.44 6.91
CA THR A 134 14.53 2.09 6.60
C THR A 134 13.40 2.09 5.59
N LEU A 135 13.64 1.56 4.40
CA LEU A 135 12.64 1.38 3.35
C LEU A 135 12.73 -0.05 2.82
N PRO A 136 11.64 -0.85 2.82
CA PRO A 136 11.67 -2.19 2.27
C PRO A 136 12.12 -2.17 0.80
N LYS A 137 13.08 -3.03 0.44
CA LYS A 137 13.47 -3.23 -0.95
C LYS A 137 12.35 -3.94 -1.70
N LYS A 138 12.15 -3.63 -2.98
CA LYS A 138 11.26 -4.45 -3.82
C LYS A 138 11.82 -5.87 -3.88
N VAL A 139 11.06 -6.85 -3.43
CA VAL A 139 11.42 -8.27 -3.55
C VAL A 139 11.21 -8.66 -5.02
N THR A 140 12.28 -8.70 -5.80
CA THR A 140 12.28 -9.36 -7.12
C THR A 140 12.81 -10.77 -6.96
N SER A 141 11.94 -11.67 -6.47
CA SER A 141 12.20 -13.11 -6.44
C SER A 141 11.45 -13.78 -7.60
N VAL A 142 12.12 -13.92 -8.73
CA VAL A 142 11.95 -15.10 -9.58
C VAL A 142 13.25 -15.88 -9.41
N GLU A 143 13.18 -17.06 -8.81
CA GLU A 143 14.32 -17.97 -8.69
C GLU A 143 14.80 -18.37 -10.09
N GLY A 144 16.10 -18.20 -10.37
CA GLY A 144 16.74 -18.84 -11.52
C GLY A 144 17.16 -17.97 -12.71
N VAL A 145 17.10 -16.64 -12.64
CA VAL A 145 17.68 -15.78 -13.69
C VAL A 145 18.81 -14.93 -13.11
N GLU A 146 20.03 -15.15 -13.60
CA GLU A 146 21.19 -14.31 -13.33
C GLU A 146 20.87 -12.85 -13.70
N LYS A 147 20.91 -11.96 -12.71
CA LYS A 147 20.48 -10.57 -12.85
C LYS A 147 21.55 -9.75 -13.58
N HIS A 148 21.13 -9.03 -14.62
CA HIS A 148 21.82 -7.80 -15.00
C HIS A 148 21.86 -6.86 -13.79
N VAL A 149 23.05 -6.39 -13.46
CA VAL A 149 23.32 -5.38 -12.42
C VAL A 149 23.00 -4.02 -13.02
N ASP A 150 21.76 -3.56 -12.88
CA ASP A 150 21.26 -2.17 -13.02
C ASP A 150 19.78 -2.24 -12.61
N ASP A 151 19.13 -1.31 -11.91
CA ASP A 151 19.43 0.03 -11.42
C ASP A 151 18.37 0.28 -10.31
N ASP A 152 18.75 0.83 -9.15
CA ASP A 152 17.88 1.19 -8.01
C ASP A 152 16.98 0.07 -7.35
N PRO A 153 17.34 -0.47 -6.16
CA PRO A 153 16.54 -1.47 -5.43
C PRO A 153 15.19 -0.95 -4.89
N TYR A 154 14.92 0.35 -4.99
CA TYR A 154 13.67 0.98 -4.57
C TYR A 154 12.78 1.36 -5.77
N GLY A 155 13.31 1.32 -7.00
CA GLY A 155 12.60 1.67 -8.23
C GLY A 155 11.87 3.01 -8.12
N ASP A 156 10.63 3.09 -8.62
CA ASP A 156 9.83 4.33 -8.64
C ASP A 156 9.38 4.86 -7.26
N LEU A 157 9.79 4.23 -6.15
CA LEU A 157 9.45 4.69 -4.79
C LEU A 157 10.23 5.96 -4.41
N LEU A 158 11.46 6.10 -4.90
CA LEU A 158 12.30 7.25 -4.61
C LEU A 158 12.39 8.18 -5.82
N PRO A 159 12.57 9.51 -5.62
CA PRO A 159 12.85 10.42 -6.72
C PRO A 159 14.12 10.03 -7.48
N GLU A 160 14.14 10.33 -8.77
CA GLU A 160 15.30 10.05 -9.63
C GLU A 160 16.58 10.64 -9.03
N SER A 161 17.65 9.84 -9.02
CA SER A 161 18.96 10.22 -8.47
C SER A 161 18.98 10.56 -6.96
N PHE A 162 17.91 10.33 -6.20
CA PHE A 162 17.87 10.63 -4.76
C PHE A 162 19.02 9.99 -3.97
N LEU A 163 19.31 8.71 -4.21
CA LEU A 163 20.40 7.99 -3.55
C LEU A 163 21.77 8.61 -3.87
N GLY A 164 21.98 9.04 -5.12
CA GLY A 164 23.20 9.72 -5.54
C GLY A 164 23.34 11.09 -4.87
N ARG A 165 22.27 11.89 -4.89
CA ARG A 165 22.24 13.26 -4.31
C ARG A 165 22.39 13.28 -2.79
N THR A 166 22.04 12.20 -2.11
CA THR A 166 22.11 12.12 -0.64
C THR A 166 23.26 11.26 -0.12
N ARG A 167 24.08 10.66 -0.99
CA ARG A 167 25.10 9.65 -0.65
C ARG A 167 26.05 10.03 0.50
N GLU A 168 26.40 11.31 0.63
CA GLU A 168 27.35 11.79 1.65
C GLU A 168 26.73 11.98 3.04
N ARG A 169 25.40 12.06 3.13
CA ARG A 169 24.67 12.39 4.38
C ARG A 169 23.56 11.39 4.73
N GLY A 170 23.08 10.64 3.76
CA GLY A 170 21.91 9.80 3.85
C GLY A 170 22.21 8.35 3.53
N LYS A 171 21.57 7.43 4.26
CA LYS A 171 21.61 6.00 3.94
C LYS A 171 20.20 5.41 3.94
N VAL A 172 19.83 4.73 2.86
CA VAL A 172 18.57 3.99 2.75
C VAL A 172 18.86 2.49 2.82
N ILE A 173 18.26 1.80 3.79
CA ILE A 173 18.47 0.37 4.04
C ILE A 173 17.15 -0.40 4.16
N GLY A 174 17.18 -1.69 3.84
CA GLY A 174 15.98 -2.56 3.93
C GLY A 174 15.51 -2.80 5.36
N TRP A 175 16.45 -2.91 6.29
CA TRP A 175 16.20 -3.19 7.70
C TRP A 175 17.34 -2.62 8.55
N ALA A 176 17.04 -2.23 9.78
CA ALA A 176 18.02 -1.69 10.71
C ALA A 176 17.76 -2.15 12.15
N PRO A 177 18.81 -2.34 12.97
CA PRO A 177 18.66 -2.65 14.39
C PRO A 177 18.22 -1.41 15.18
N GLN A 178 16.91 -1.12 15.17
CA GLN A 178 16.32 0.12 15.70
C GLN A 178 16.82 0.49 17.11
N VAL A 179 16.82 -0.47 18.04
CA VAL A 179 17.32 -0.27 19.41
C VAL A 179 18.78 0.21 19.43
N ALA A 180 19.66 -0.40 18.63
CA ALA A 180 21.06 -0.01 18.58
C ALA A 180 21.26 1.38 17.95
N ILE A 181 20.39 1.75 17.01
CA ILE A 181 20.38 3.09 16.41
C ILE A 181 19.93 4.12 17.43
N LEU A 182 18.79 3.91 18.09
CA LEU A 182 18.25 4.83 19.09
C LEU A 182 19.19 5.00 20.29
N ALA A 183 19.95 3.96 20.65
CA ALA A 183 20.98 4.03 21.69
C ALA A 183 22.22 4.86 21.28
N HIS A 184 22.41 5.16 20.00
CA HIS A 184 23.61 5.79 19.51
C HIS A 184 23.57 7.33 19.71
N PRO A 185 24.60 7.96 20.30
CA PRO A 185 24.57 9.39 20.65
C PRO A 185 24.50 10.34 19.45
N ALA A 186 24.83 9.87 18.25
CA ALA A 186 24.66 10.66 17.02
C ALA A 186 23.20 10.81 16.56
N VAL A 187 22.25 10.08 17.16
CA VAL A 187 20.83 10.18 16.81
C VAL A 187 20.20 11.37 17.53
N GLY A 188 19.90 12.42 16.77
CA GLY A 188 19.26 13.64 17.28
C GLY A 188 17.73 13.65 17.25
N GLY A 189 17.11 12.67 16.59
CA GLY A 189 15.66 12.60 16.47
C GLY A 189 15.19 11.37 15.71
N PHE A 190 13.92 11.01 15.87
CA PHE A 190 13.33 9.82 15.27
C PHE A 190 11.98 10.12 14.62
N LEU A 191 11.89 9.91 13.31
CA LEU A 191 10.64 9.94 12.57
C LEU A 191 9.91 8.61 12.75
N SER A 192 8.75 8.62 13.39
CA SER A 192 8.07 7.38 13.81
C SER A 192 6.62 7.35 13.39
N HIS A 193 6.16 6.17 12.95
CA HIS A 193 4.74 5.89 12.76
C HIS A 193 3.95 5.78 14.06
N CYS A 194 4.59 5.94 15.23
CA CYS A 194 3.95 5.92 16.55
C CYS A 194 3.33 4.57 16.95
N GLY A 195 3.93 3.47 16.49
CA GLY A 195 3.67 2.15 17.05
C GLY A 195 4.22 2.06 18.48
N TRP A 196 3.50 1.36 19.36
CA TRP A 196 3.76 1.36 20.80
C TRP A 196 5.19 0.93 21.17
N SER A 197 5.71 -0.14 20.56
CA SER A 197 7.07 -0.61 20.81
C SER A 197 8.13 0.44 20.45
N SER A 198 8.02 1.03 19.26
CA SER A 198 8.94 2.09 18.81
C SER A 198 8.85 3.34 19.69
N THR A 199 7.66 3.66 20.20
CA THR A 199 7.48 4.75 21.17
C THR A 199 8.21 4.47 22.48
N LEU A 200 8.07 3.28 23.05
CA LEU A 200 8.74 2.92 24.30
C LEU A 200 10.27 2.91 24.16
N GLU A 201 10.80 2.36 23.07
CA GLU A 201 12.24 2.39 22.79
C GLU A 201 12.76 3.82 22.69
N THR A 202 12.01 4.69 22.02
CA THR A 202 12.40 6.09 21.86
C THR A 202 12.40 6.84 23.20
N LEU A 203 11.39 6.61 24.04
CA LEU A 203 11.32 7.16 25.39
C LEU A 203 12.49 6.67 26.26
N TRP A 204 12.82 5.37 26.16
CA TRP A 204 13.93 4.76 26.91
C TRP A 204 15.27 5.43 26.59
N PHE A 205 15.55 5.67 25.30
CA PHE A 205 16.77 6.32 24.85
C PHE A 205 16.70 7.85 24.83
N ARG A 206 15.57 8.44 25.23
CA ARG A 206 15.34 9.89 25.28
C ARG A 206 15.56 10.60 23.93
N VAL A 207 15.19 9.95 22.84
CA VAL A 207 15.29 10.54 21.50
C VAL A 207 14.00 11.32 21.19
N PRO A 208 14.06 12.59 20.74
CA PRO A 208 12.86 13.33 20.34
C PRO A 208 12.15 12.68 19.15
N VAL A 209 10.82 12.63 19.16
CA VAL A 209 10.02 12.01 18.08
C VAL A 209 9.42 13.06 17.16
N ALA A 210 9.50 12.83 15.86
CA ALA A 210 8.62 13.47 14.89
C ALA A 210 7.53 12.45 14.48
N THR A 211 6.26 12.76 14.72
CA THR A 211 5.18 11.78 14.57
C THR A 211 4.66 11.74 13.13
N TRP A 212 4.59 10.54 12.57
CA TRP A 212 4.00 10.22 11.25
C TRP A 212 3.04 9.01 11.33
N PRO A 213 1.98 9.05 12.16
CA PRO A 213 1.05 7.93 12.32
C PRO A 213 0.33 7.56 11.02
N LEU A 214 0.39 6.27 10.68
CA LEU A 214 -0.19 5.69 9.47
C LEU A 214 -1.55 5.01 9.71
N PHE A 215 -1.87 4.68 10.97
CA PHE A 215 -3.06 3.90 11.35
C PHE A 215 -3.78 4.53 12.55
N ALA A 216 -5.05 4.19 12.74
CA ALA A 216 -5.95 4.86 13.69
C ALA A 216 -5.50 4.75 15.16
N ASP A 217 -4.95 3.60 15.56
CA ASP A 217 -4.38 3.39 16.90
C ASP A 217 -3.09 4.19 17.11
N HIS A 218 -2.26 4.30 16.08
CA HIS A 218 -1.05 5.13 16.12
C HIS A 218 -1.35 6.63 16.28
N GLN A 219 -2.51 7.10 15.81
CA GLN A 219 -2.93 8.50 15.98
C GLN A 219 -3.16 8.85 17.44
N LEU A 220 -3.69 7.92 18.24
CA LEU A 220 -3.86 8.12 19.68
C LEU A 220 -2.51 8.24 20.39
N VAL A 221 -1.56 7.37 20.03
CA VAL A 221 -0.18 7.42 20.57
C VAL A 221 0.52 8.72 20.16
N ALA A 222 0.39 9.14 18.90
CA ALA A 222 0.95 10.40 18.43
C ALA A 222 0.35 11.61 19.17
N SER A 223 -0.98 11.65 19.33
CA SER A 223 -1.65 12.72 20.07
C SER A 223 -1.20 12.78 21.53
N MET A 224 -1.02 11.64 22.19
CA MET A 224 -0.50 11.57 23.55
C MET A 224 0.94 12.12 23.64
N LEU A 225 1.82 11.71 22.72
CA LEU A 225 3.23 12.16 22.71
C LEU A 225 3.35 13.67 22.45
N VAL A 226 2.53 14.22 21.56
CA VAL A 226 2.60 15.63 21.16
C VAL A 226 1.87 16.52 22.17
N LYS A 227 0.60 16.23 22.47
CA LYS A 227 -0.28 17.14 23.22
C LYS A 227 -0.18 16.98 24.73
N GLU A 228 -0.09 15.74 25.21
CA GLU A 228 -0.14 15.45 26.64
C GLU A 228 1.26 15.43 27.26
N LEU A 229 2.22 14.80 26.58
CA LEU A 229 3.58 14.60 27.11
C LEU A 229 4.58 15.66 26.65
N GLY A 230 4.32 16.35 25.52
CA GLY A 230 5.25 17.33 24.95
C GLY A 230 6.61 16.73 24.53
N LEU A 231 6.64 15.43 24.23
CA LEU A 231 7.85 14.67 23.90
C LEU A 231 8.05 14.46 22.39
N ALA A 232 7.13 14.98 21.58
CA ALA A 232 7.16 14.82 20.14
C ALA A 232 6.66 16.06 19.39
N VAL A 233 7.08 16.21 18.14
CA VAL A 233 6.58 17.21 17.20
C VAL A 233 5.70 16.52 16.17
N GLU A 234 4.51 17.09 15.94
CA GLU A 234 3.60 16.63 14.91
C GLU A 234 4.07 17.06 13.53
N ILE A 235 4.42 16.11 12.66
CA ILE A 235 4.55 16.39 11.23
C ILE A 235 3.13 16.34 10.68
N ARG A 236 2.49 17.53 10.62
CA ARG A 236 1.08 17.68 10.22
C ARG A 236 0.81 16.89 8.94
N MET A 237 -0.05 15.90 9.08
CA MET A 237 -0.89 15.37 8.02
C MET A 237 -2.30 15.64 8.51
N ASP A 238 -3.11 16.31 7.72
CA ASP A 238 -4.51 16.59 7.98
C ASP A 238 -5.27 15.28 8.23
N TYR A 239 -5.26 14.84 9.50
CA TYR A 239 -5.77 13.57 10.02
C TYR A 239 -7.27 13.34 9.77
N GLN A 240 -7.96 14.30 9.16
CA GLN A 240 -9.37 14.23 8.86
C GLN A 240 -9.71 14.92 7.54
N HIS A 241 -9.57 14.18 6.43
CA HIS A 241 -10.52 14.30 5.32
C HIS A 241 -10.96 12.97 4.70
N ALA A 242 -10.48 11.81 5.19
CA ALA A 242 -10.93 10.51 4.68
C ALA A 242 -12.43 10.21 4.89
N PHE A 243 -13.13 10.95 5.77
CA PHE A 243 -14.60 10.88 5.93
C PHE A 243 -15.38 12.09 5.38
N LYS A 244 -14.72 13.03 4.71
CA LYS A 244 -15.41 13.95 3.80
C LYS A 244 -15.00 13.55 2.39
N THR A 245 -15.85 12.75 1.77
CA THR A 245 -15.87 12.46 0.33
C THR A 245 -15.43 13.68 -0.48
N LYS A 246 -14.13 13.75 -0.80
CA LYS A 246 -13.68 14.53 -1.95
C LYS A 246 -13.93 13.61 -3.13
N LYS A 247 -14.83 14.06 -4.00
CA LYS A 247 -15.10 13.57 -5.36
C LYS A 247 -13.76 13.21 -6.03
N GLY A 248 -13.38 11.95 -5.90
CA GLY A 248 -12.15 11.34 -6.38
C GLY A 248 -12.54 9.94 -6.82
N SER A 249 -12.60 9.78 -8.13
CA SER A 249 -13.44 8.85 -8.87
C SER A 249 -13.04 7.38 -8.71
N ILE A 250 -13.47 6.71 -7.64
CA ILE A 250 -13.69 5.26 -7.67
C ILE A 250 -15.17 5.08 -7.99
N LEU A 251 -15.46 4.73 -9.24
CA LEU A 251 -16.75 4.20 -9.61
C LEU A 251 -16.71 2.70 -9.25
N VAL A 252 -17.60 2.29 -8.34
CA VAL A 252 -17.91 0.89 -8.07
C VAL A 252 -19.08 0.49 -8.96
#